data_AF-L9UUF2-F1
#
_entry.id   AF-L9UUF2-F1
#
_cell.length_a   1.000
_cell.length_b   1.000
_cell.length_c   1.000
_cell.angle_alpha   90.00
_cell.angle_beta   90.00
_cell.angle_gamma   90.00
#
_symmetry.space_group_name_H-M   'P 1'
#
loop_
_entity.id
_entity.type
_entity.pdbx_description
1 polymer ?
#
loop_
_entity_poly.entity_id
_entity_poly.type
_entity_poly.pdbx_seq_one_letter_code
_entity_poly.pdbx_strand_id
1 'polypeptide(L)'
;MLVSVADWPDWGPSVSGVRGVDGGIEAGSRGEVRVAGVWVPFSIETCDDESRRWTWRVAGVPATGHRVDPVGPERCSVSFEVPVLAGPYAAVCAVALRRIERLAKRRARG
;
A
#
# COMPACT_ATOMS: atom_id res chain seq x y z
N MET A 1 -6.06 -6.76 1.99
CA MET A 1 -4.68 -6.50 2.47
C MET A 1 -4.13 -5.17 2.01
N LEU A 2 -3.97 -4.92 0.71
CA LEU A 2 -3.46 -3.63 0.24
C LEU A 2 -4.35 -2.46 0.65
N VAL A 3 -5.67 -2.66 0.58
CA VAL A 3 -6.67 -1.65 0.95
C VAL A 3 -7.01 -1.62 2.44
N SER A 4 -6.52 -2.58 3.25
CA SER A 4 -6.82 -2.65 4.68
C SER A 4 -5.73 -1.96 5.46
N VAL A 5 -6.03 -0.83 6.10
CA VAL A 5 -5.01 -0.02 6.80
C VAL A 5 -4.38 -0.76 7.99
N ALA A 6 -5.13 -1.69 8.60
CA ALA A 6 -4.64 -2.55 9.68
C ALA A 6 -3.53 -3.51 9.22
N ASP A 7 -3.52 -3.88 7.93
CA ASP A 7 -2.51 -4.78 7.37
C ASP A 7 -1.22 -4.04 6.97
N TRP A 8 -1.22 -2.70 6.89
CA TRP A 8 -0.09 -1.93 6.38
C TRP A 8 1.21 -2.13 7.18
N PRO A 9 1.21 -2.19 8.53
CA PRO A 9 2.42 -2.46 9.29
C PRO A 9 3.03 -3.85 9.04
N ASP A 10 2.20 -4.84 8.65
CA ASP A 10 2.68 -6.21 8.43
C ASP A 10 3.55 -6.31 7.18
N TRP A 11 3.17 -5.60 6.11
CA TRP A 11 3.89 -5.65 4.84
C TRP A 11 4.75 -4.42 4.57
N GLY A 12 4.43 -3.24 5.09
CA GLY A 12 5.15 -1.99 4.86
C GLY A 12 6.36 -1.83 5.80
N PRO A 13 7.61 -1.98 5.35
CA PRO A 13 8.78 -1.97 6.25
C PRO A 13 9.01 -0.63 6.94
N SER A 14 8.58 0.45 6.31
CA SER A 14 8.66 1.82 6.79
C SER A 14 7.46 2.23 7.64
N VAL A 15 6.37 1.44 7.65
CA VAL A 15 5.11 1.76 8.31
C VAL A 15 5.00 1.02 9.62
N SER A 16 4.77 1.76 10.71
CA SER A 16 4.59 1.19 12.05
C SER A 16 3.19 1.41 12.63
N GLY A 17 2.28 2.04 11.90
CA GLY A 17 0.91 2.28 12.35
C GLY A 17 0.14 3.20 11.41
N VAL A 18 -1.19 3.13 11.50
CA VAL A 18 -2.14 3.98 10.78
C VAL A 18 -3.23 4.42 11.75
N ARG A 19 -3.72 5.66 11.62
CA ARG A 19 -4.87 6.17 12.41
C ARG A 19 -5.71 7.14 11.58
N GLY A 20 -6.97 7.33 12.00
CA GLY A 20 -7.92 8.23 11.34
C GLY A 20 -8.69 7.60 10.18
N VAL A 21 -8.39 6.34 9.85
CA VAL A 21 -9.15 5.48 8.93
C VAL A 21 -9.23 4.12 9.59
N ASP A 22 -10.42 3.52 9.58
CA ASP A 22 -10.65 2.17 10.10
C ASP A 22 -11.03 1.24 8.94
N GLY A 23 -10.49 0.02 8.93
CA GLY A 23 -10.80 -0.98 7.91
C GLY A 23 -10.21 -0.68 6.53
N GLY A 24 -11.08 -0.53 5.53
CA GLY A 24 -10.71 -0.36 4.12
C GLY A 24 -10.48 1.11 3.74
N ILE A 25 -9.55 1.37 2.81
CA ILE A 25 -9.39 2.69 2.21
C ILE A 25 -10.44 2.94 1.12
N GLU A 26 -10.91 4.18 1.06
CA GLU A 26 -11.81 4.69 0.03
C GLU A 26 -11.23 5.96 -0.59
N ALA A 27 -11.69 6.32 -1.79
CA ALA A 27 -11.27 7.57 -2.41
C ALA A 27 -11.67 8.76 -1.52
N GLY A 28 -10.73 9.66 -1.25
CA GLY A 28 -10.93 10.78 -0.33
C GLY A 28 -10.70 10.46 1.15
N SER A 29 -10.46 9.20 1.54
CA SER A 29 -10.05 8.87 2.91
C SER A 29 -8.79 9.66 3.31
N ARG A 30 -8.77 10.16 4.55
CA ARG A 30 -7.65 10.92 5.11
C ARG A 30 -7.30 10.37 6.49
N GLY A 31 -6.01 10.25 6.76
CA GLY A 31 -5.53 9.79 8.05
C GLY A 31 -4.07 10.14 8.22
N GLU A 32 -3.45 9.49 9.19
CA GLU A 32 -2.02 9.60 9.43
C GLU A 32 -1.38 8.22 9.42
N VAL A 33 -0.24 8.14 8.75
CA VAL A 33 0.62 6.96 8.72
C VAL A 33 1.88 7.25 9.52
N ARG A 34 2.30 6.28 10.33
CA ARG A 34 3.53 6.40 11.10
C ARG A 34 4.71 5.84 10.30
N VAL A 35 5.58 6.73 9.84
CA VAL A 35 6.77 6.40 9.07
C VAL A 35 8.01 6.79 9.84
N ALA A 36 8.94 5.84 10.04
CA ALA A 36 10.17 6.06 10.83
C ALA A 36 9.92 6.73 12.20
N GLY A 37 8.81 6.38 12.85
CA GLY A 37 8.41 6.91 14.16
C GLY A 37 7.59 8.21 14.14
N VAL A 38 7.51 8.90 12.99
CA VAL A 38 6.80 10.18 12.82
C VAL A 38 5.42 9.95 12.21
N TRP A 39 4.41 10.63 12.72
CA TRP A 39 3.07 10.65 12.11
C TRP A 39 3.03 11.66 10.97
N VAL A 40 2.64 11.18 9.79
CA VAL A 40 2.58 11.97 8.57
C VAL A 40 1.19 11.85 7.96
N PRO A 41 0.53 12.95 7.58
CA PRO A 41 -0.79 12.88 6.98
C PRO A 41 -0.72 12.21 5.61
N PHE A 42 -1.73 11.41 5.30
CA PHE A 42 -1.96 10.88 3.96
C PHE A 42 -3.39 11.15 3.51
N SER A 43 -3.58 11.17 2.20
CA SER A 43 -4.91 11.26 1.58
C SER A 43 -4.98 10.33 0.38
N ILE A 44 -6.00 9.47 0.35
CA ILE A 44 -6.26 8.56 -0.76
C ILE A 44 -6.89 9.37 -1.90
N GLU A 45 -6.28 9.30 -3.08
CA GLU A 45 -6.72 10.08 -4.24
C GLU A 45 -7.68 9.28 -5.11
N THR A 46 -7.30 8.05 -5.46
CA THR A 46 -8.11 7.18 -6.31
C THR A 46 -8.16 5.79 -5.70
N CYS A 47 -9.36 5.22 -5.65
CA CYS A 47 -9.60 3.79 -5.50
C CYS A 47 -10.36 3.35 -6.75
N ASP A 48 -9.66 2.70 -7.66
CA ASP A 48 -10.27 2.13 -8.86
C ASP A 48 -10.30 0.61 -8.70
N ASP A 49 -11.47 0.09 -8.33
CA ASP A 49 -11.67 -1.34 -8.10
C ASP A 49 -11.72 -2.14 -9.42
N GLU A 50 -12.09 -1.50 -10.54
CA GLU A 50 -12.09 -2.14 -11.86
C GLU A 50 -10.67 -2.41 -12.33
N SER A 51 -9.82 -1.38 -12.29
CA SER A 51 -8.40 -1.51 -12.65
C SER A 51 -7.52 -2.00 -11.48
N ARG A 52 -8.11 -2.19 -10.30
CA ARG A 52 -7.44 -2.58 -9.04
C ARG A 52 -6.21 -1.72 -8.79
N ARG A 53 -6.42 -0.40 -8.84
CA ARG A 53 -5.37 0.61 -8.71
C ARG A 53 -5.74 1.64 -7.64
N TRP A 54 -4.78 1.90 -6.75
CA TRP A 54 -4.93 2.84 -5.65
C TRP A 54 -3.78 3.83 -5.64
N THR A 55 -4.07 5.12 -5.48
CA THR A 55 -3.03 6.16 -5.34
C THR A 55 -3.34 7.08 -4.18
N TRP A 56 -2.31 7.71 -3.66
CA TRP A 56 -2.43 8.61 -2.53
C TRP A 56 -1.28 9.60 -2.47
N ARG A 57 -1.44 10.59 -1.59
CA ARG A 57 -0.41 11.52 -1.19
C ARG A 57 0.02 11.27 0.25
N VAL A 58 1.29 11.52 0.54
CA VAL A 58 1.83 11.59 1.91
C VAL A 58 2.48 12.96 2.07
N ALA A 59 2.09 13.71 3.12
CA ALA A 59 2.49 15.10 3.31
C ALA A 59 2.24 16.00 2.08
N GLY A 60 1.18 15.72 1.31
CA GLY A 60 0.83 16.46 0.08
C GLY A 60 1.64 16.09 -1.17
N VAL A 61 2.68 15.26 -1.03
CA VAL A 61 3.50 14.78 -2.16
C VAL A 61 2.91 13.49 -2.70
N PRO A 62 2.80 13.31 -4.04
CA PRO A 62 2.45 12.03 -4.64
C PRO A 62 3.33 10.92 -4.09
N ALA A 63 2.71 9.94 -3.48
CA ALA A 63 3.39 8.77 -2.94
C ALA A 63 3.38 7.64 -3.97
N THR A 64 3.68 6.42 -3.53
CA THR A 64 3.63 5.25 -4.39
C THR A 64 2.19 4.88 -4.73
N GLY A 65 1.90 4.61 -6.01
CA GLY A 65 0.65 3.97 -6.44
C GLY A 65 0.75 2.46 -6.31
N HIS A 66 -0.35 1.78 -6.01
CA HIS A 66 -0.43 0.33 -5.90
C HIS A 66 -1.37 -0.23 -6.96
N ARG A 67 -0.99 -1.34 -7.59
CA ARG A 67 -1.80 -2.01 -8.61
C ARG A 67 -1.78 -3.51 -8.45
N VAL A 68 -2.91 -4.16 -8.74
CA VAL A 68 -3.03 -5.63 -8.79
C VAL A 68 -3.56 -6.09 -10.14
N ASP A 69 -2.74 -6.81 -10.89
CA ASP A 69 -3.08 -7.32 -12.21
C ASP A 69 -3.32 -8.85 -12.16
N PRO A 70 -4.43 -9.36 -12.73
CA PRO A 70 -4.62 -10.80 -12.88
C PRO A 70 -3.63 -11.35 -13.91
N VAL A 71 -2.95 -12.45 -13.58
CA VAL A 71 -1.95 -13.10 -14.47
C VAL A 71 -2.25 -14.58 -14.69
N GLY A 72 -3.46 -15.02 -14.36
CA GLY A 72 -3.96 -16.38 -14.53
C GLY A 72 -4.98 -16.74 -13.45
N PRO A 73 -5.55 -17.97 -13.51
CA PRO A 73 -6.42 -18.48 -12.47
C PRO A 73 -5.70 -18.46 -11.12
N GLU A 74 -6.34 -17.86 -10.10
CA GLU A 74 -5.81 -17.75 -8.73
C GLU A 74 -4.43 -17.10 -8.60
N ARG A 75 -3.98 -16.37 -9.63
CA ARG A 75 -2.66 -15.72 -9.68
C ARG A 75 -2.82 -14.25 -10.01
N CYS A 76 -2.10 -13.41 -9.27
CA CYS A 76 -2.00 -11.99 -9.52
C CYS A 76 -0.55 -11.52 -9.45
N SER A 77 -0.28 -10.39 -10.10
CA SER A 77 0.92 -9.59 -9.92
C SER A 77 0.55 -8.35 -9.09
N VAL A 78 1.42 -7.98 -8.16
CA VAL A 78 1.28 -6.74 -7.37
C VAL A 78 2.44 -5.83 -7.74
N SER A 79 2.13 -4.59 -8.09
CA SER A 79 3.10 -3.61 -8.58
C SER A 79 2.98 -2.32 -7.78
N PHE A 80 4.13 -1.71 -7.46
CA PHE A 80 4.18 -0.36 -6.89
C PHE A 80 4.70 0.62 -7.93
N GLU A 81 3.96 1.69 -8.16
CA GLU A 81 4.30 2.80 -9.03
C GLU A 81 5.08 3.83 -8.19
N VAL A 82 6.38 3.94 -8.43
CA VAL A 82 7.26 4.81 -7.64
C VAL A 82 7.56 6.08 -8.43
N PRO A 83 7.28 7.28 -7.90
CA PRO A 83 7.75 8.53 -8.50
C PRO A 83 9.27 8.51 -8.68
N VAL A 84 9.79 9.02 -9.80
CA VAL A 84 11.24 8.98 -10.12
C VAL A 84 12.10 9.57 -8.99
N LEU A 85 11.65 10.67 -8.39
CA LEU A 85 12.32 11.33 -7.26
C LEU A 85 12.38 10.45 -6.00
N ALA A 86 11.45 9.52 -5.84
CA ALA A 86 11.43 8.52 -4.78
C ALA A 86 12.21 7.24 -5.15
N GLY A 87 13.06 7.27 -6.19
CA GLY A 87 13.87 6.14 -6.63
C GLY A 87 14.60 5.38 -5.50
N PRO A 88 15.26 6.04 -4.53
CA PRO A 88 15.88 5.36 -3.39
C PRO A 88 14.90 4.52 -2.54
N TYR A 89 13.61 4.88 -2.54
CA TYR A 89 12.55 4.15 -1.83
C TYR A 89 12.17 2.82 -2.51
N ALA A 90 12.61 2.57 -3.76
CA ALA A 90 12.32 1.32 -4.48
C ALA A 90 12.81 0.07 -3.74
N ALA A 91 13.91 0.14 -2.99
CA ALA A 91 14.38 -0.98 -2.16
C ALA A 91 13.37 -1.34 -1.05
N VAL A 92 12.74 -0.34 -0.44
CA VAL A 92 11.68 -0.53 0.56
C VAL A 92 10.44 -1.16 -0.10
N CYS A 93 10.05 -0.67 -1.29
CA CYS A 93 8.97 -1.24 -2.10
C CYS A 93 9.22 -2.72 -2.43
N ALA A 94 10.45 -3.10 -2.81
CA ALA A 94 10.79 -4.50 -3.11
C ALA A 94 10.70 -5.41 -1.88
N VAL A 95 11.06 -4.92 -0.69
CA VAL A 95 10.84 -5.66 0.57
C VAL A 95 9.35 -5.79 0.86
N ALA A 96 8.57 -4.74 0.66
CA ALA A 96 7.13 -4.73 0.86
C ALA A 96 6.43 -5.77 -0.03
N LEU A 97 6.73 -5.81 -1.33
CA LEU A 97 6.19 -6.80 -2.26
C LEU A 97 6.48 -8.24 -1.84
N ARG A 98 7.70 -8.53 -1.36
CA ARG A 98 8.05 -9.86 -0.83
C ARG A 98 7.27 -10.22 0.44
N ARG A 99 6.97 -9.24 1.30
CA ARG A 99 6.12 -9.46 2.49
C ARG A 99 4.68 -9.72 2.09
N ILE A 100 4.15 -8.96 1.14
CA ILE A 100 2.82 -9.13 0.55
C ILE A 100 2.66 -10.55 0.01
N GLU A 101 3.60 -11.01 -0.81
CA GLU A 101 3.58 -12.35 -1.38
C GLU A 101 3.52 -13.44 -0.30
N ARG A 102 4.35 -13.31 0.74
CA ARG A 102 4.37 -14.27 1.86
C ARG A 102 3.06 -14.26 2.64
N LEU A 103 2.49 -13.09 2.92
CA LEU A 103 1.21 -12.94 3.63
C LEU A 103 0.07 -13.54 2.81
N ALA A 104 -0.01 -13.24 1.52
CA ALA A 104 -1.02 -13.77 0.62
C ALA A 104 -0.97 -15.31 0.55
N LYS A 105 0.23 -15.88 0.38
CA LYS A 105 0.41 -17.34 0.39
C LYS A 105 0.03 -17.99 1.71
N ARG A 106 0.23 -17.31 2.85
CA ARG A 106 -0.21 -17.82 4.17
C ARG A 106 -1.73 -17.79 4.30
N ARG A 107 -2.38 -16.69 3.91
CA ARG A 107 -3.84 -16.54 3.99
C ARG A 107 -4.59 -17.48 3.04
N ALA A 108 -4.01 -17.83 1.89
CA ALA A 108 -4.61 -18.81 0.97
C ALA A 108 -4.53 -20.28 1.45
N ARG A 109 -3.74 -20.56 2.50
CA ARG A 109 -3.55 -21.91 3.06
C ARG A 109 -4.33 -22.18 4.34
N GLY A 110 -4.90 -21.15 4.97
CA GLY A 110 -5.72 -21.27 6.17
C GLY A 110 -7.18 -21.11 5.80
#